data_AF-A0AAP0HF80-F1
#
_entry.id   AF-A0AAP0HF80-F1
#
_cell.length_a   1.000
_cell.length_b   1.000
_cell.length_c   1.000
_cell.angle_alpha   90.00
_cell.angle_beta   90.00
_cell.angle_gamma   90.00
#
_symmetry.space_group_name_H-M   'P 1'
#
loop_
_entity.id
_entity.type
_entity.pdbx_description
1 polymer ?
#
loop_
_entity_poly.entity_id
_entity_poly.type
_entity_poly.pdbx_seq_one_letter_code
_entity_poly.pdbx_strand_id
1 'polypeptide(L)'
;MKCRVTFLCGLAGVSALGAVVAKQANDDNLCDYYLTRFRKIKIPKDLPDELLYGRSGYLWGCLFINKNLGQNTISSTHMRTITDEIIKSGRKLCTKECPLMYEWHGKRYWGAAHGLVGIMNVLMDMDLTEDELEDVKGTLFYMIKNRFPSGNYPSSEGSESDRLVHWCHGAPGVALTLAKAAKVFEDEEFYKAAVEAGEVVWERGLLKRVGICHGISGNAYVFLSLYRLTGDAKFLYRAKAFATFLHEKSAMLLSQGAMHGGDNPFSLFEGVGGMAYLFMDMVEPLEARFPAYEL
;
A
#
# COMPACT_ATOMS: atom_id res chain seq x y z
N MET A 1 16.45 -13.94 -16.31
CA MET A 1 15.96 -12.92 -15.36
C MET A 1 14.45 -13.09 -15.26
N LYS A 2 13.87 -13.37 -14.08
CA LYS A 2 12.40 -13.49 -13.95
C LYS A 2 11.77 -12.14 -14.34
N CYS A 3 10.82 -12.15 -15.28
CA CYS A 3 10.13 -10.94 -15.71
C CYS A 3 9.30 -10.40 -14.54
N ARG A 4 9.67 -9.24 -14.00
CA ARG A 4 8.91 -8.57 -12.92
C ARG A 4 7.80 -7.73 -13.55
N VAL A 5 6.57 -7.87 -13.06
CA VAL A 5 5.38 -7.34 -13.74
C VAL A 5 4.64 -6.25 -12.97
N THR A 6 5.01 -5.94 -11.73
CA THR A 6 4.26 -5.03 -10.86
C THR A 6 4.66 -3.57 -11.02
N PHE A 7 3.86 -2.67 -10.46
CA PHE A 7 4.18 -1.24 -10.41
C PHE A 7 5.47 -0.97 -9.63
N LEU A 8 5.62 -1.57 -8.45
CA LEU A 8 6.73 -1.26 -7.56
C LEU A 8 8.08 -1.88 -7.95
N CYS A 9 8.05 -3.08 -8.53
CA CYS A 9 9.28 -3.85 -8.76
C CYS A 9 9.43 -4.34 -10.19
N GLY A 10 8.60 -3.87 -11.13
CA GLY A 10 8.53 -4.43 -12.48
C GLY A 10 8.22 -3.44 -13.60
N LEU A 11 7.99 -4.02 -14.79
CA LEU A 11 7.79 -3.26 -16.03
C LEU A 11 6.48 -2.45 -16.05
N ALA A 12 5.49 -2.82 -15.24
CA ALA A 12 4.26 -2.06 -15.13
C ALA A 12 4.52 -0.67 -14.56
N GLY A 13 5.41 -0.52 -13.58
CA GLY A 13 5.74 0.80 -13.02
C GLY A 13 6.41 1.72 -14.02
N VAL A 14 7.43 1.21 -14.71
CA VAL A 14 8.13 1.94 -15.77
C VAL A 14 7.16 2.40 -16.86
N SER A 15 6.28 1.49 -17.31
CA SER A 15 5.38 1.79 -18.42
C SER A 15 4.22 2.68 -18.00
N ALA A 16 3.65 2.47 -16.81
CA ALA A 16 2.54 3.26 -16.29
C ALA A 16 2.97 4.70 -16.00
N LEU A 17 4.09 4.90 -15.28
CA LEU A 17 4.61 6.23 -15.00
C LEU A 17 5.06 6.94 -16.28
N GLY A 18 5.73 6.23 -17.19
CA GLY A 18 6.14 6.78 -18.48
C GLY A 18 4.95 7.30 -19.31
N ALA A 19 3.85 6.54 -19.35
CA ALA A 19 2.63 6.97 -20.06
C ALA A 19 2.01 8.24 -19.44
N VAL A 20 1.90 8.29 -18.10
CA VAL A 20 1.33 9.45 -17.40
C VAL A 20 2.19 10.71 -17.56
N VAL A 21 3.50 10.59 -17.40
CA VAL A 21 4.43 11.72 -17.58
C VAL A 21 4.43 12.20 -19.03
N ALA A 22 4.42 11.29 -20.01
CA ALA A 22 4.33 11.65 -21.42
C ALA A 22 3.02 12.41 -21.73
N LYS A 23 1.90 11.96 -21.16
CA LYS A 23 0.62 12.66 -21.31
C LYS A 23 0.66 14.07 -20.72
N GLN A 24 1.23 14.23 -19.52
CA GLN A 24 1.38 15.55 -18.88
C GLN A 24 2.31 16.48 -19.69
N ALA A 25 3.28 15.92 -20.40
CA ALA A 25 4.14 16.65 -21.32
C ALA A 25 3.50 16.93 -22.70
N ASN A 26 2.24 16.52 -22.92
CA ASN A 26 1.54 16.58 -24.21
C ASN A 26 2.25 15.81 -25.35
N ASP A 27 2.96 14.73 -25.04
CA ASP A 27 3.58 13.83 -26.01
C ASP A 27 2.75 12.55 -26.17
N ASP A 28 1.73 12.62 -27.03
CA ASP A 28 0.81 11.50 -27.26
C ASP A 28 1.51 10.28 -27.90
N ASN A 29 2.54 10.49 -28.72
CA ASN A 29 3.32 9.39 -29.33
C ASN A 29 4.10 8.61 -28.27
N LEU A 30 4.74 9.31 -27.34
CA LEU A 30 5.47 8.69 -26.24
C LEU A 30 4.50 8.03 -25.24
N CYS A 31 3.34 8.64 -25.00
CA CYS A 31 2.27 8.04 -24.21
C CYS A 31 1.85 6.68 -24.81
N ASP A 32 1.55 6.64 -26.11
CA ASP A 32 1.16 5.42 -26.83
C ASP A 32 2.27 4.36 -26.86
N TYR A 33 3.53 4.79 -26.95
CA TYR A 33 4.69 3.90 -26.82
C TYR A 33 4.67 3.15 -25.47
N TYR A 34 4.50 3.89 -24.37
CA TYR A 34 4.48 3.31 -23.04
C TYR A 34 3.22 2.47 -22.78
N LEU A 35 2.05 2.89 -23.25
CA LEU A 35 0.82 2.09 -23.17
C LEU A 35 0.94 0.79 -23.96
N THR A 36 1.54 0.83 -25.15
CA THR A 36 1.83 -0.37 -25.94
C THR A 36 2.77 -1.32 -25.19
N ARG A 37 3.78 -0.77 -24.52
CA ARG A 37 4.70 -1.57 -23.69
C ARG A 37 4.00 -2.18 -22.48
N PHE A 38 3.11 -1.43 -21.82
CA PHE A 38 2.31 -1.93 -20.71
C PHE A 38 1.40 -3.09 -21.14
N ARG A 39 0.68 -2.94 -22.26
CA ARG A 39 -0.21 -3.97 -22.83
C ARG A 39 0.52 -5.24 -23.27
N LYS A 40 1.83 -5.17 -23.52
CA LYS A 40 2.67 -6.33 -23.84
C LYS A 40 3.13 -7.12 -22.61
N ILE A 41 2.90 -6.63 -21.40
CA ILE A 41 3.26 -7.33 -20.17
C ILE A 41 2.42 -8.60 -20.06
N LYS A 42 3.07 -9.76 -20.10
CA LYS A 42 2.43 -11.05 -19.88
C LYS A 42 2.45 -11.39 -18.40
N ILE A 43 1.29 -11.69 -17.83
CA ILE A 43 1.15 -12.13 -16.45
C ILE A 43 1.35 -13.65 -16.40
N PRO A 44 2.42 -14.15 -15.74
CA PRO A 44 2.63 -15.59 -15.57
C PRO A 44 1.48 -16.24 -14.79
N LYS A 45 1.15 -17.50 -15.10
CA LYS A 45 0.10 -18.24 -14.40
C LYS A 45 0.44 -18.53 -12.93
N ASP A 46 1.72 -18.64 -12.61
CA ASP A 46 2.28 -18.97 -11.29
C ASP A 46 2.69 -17.73 -10.48
N LEU A 47 2.29 -16.53 -10.93
CA LEU A 47 2.57 -15.30 -10.20
C LEU A 47 1.89 -15.34 -8.81
N PRO A 48 2.52 -14.83 -7.74
CA PRO A 48 1.83 -14.62 -6.47
C PRO A 48 0.75 -13.55 -6.60
N ASP A 49 0.00 -13.30 -5.52
CA ASP A 49 -1.09 -12.33 -5.52
C ASP A 49 -0.74 -10.99 -4.84
N GLU A 50 0.36 -10.94 -4.09
CA GLU A 50 0.73 -9.76 -3.29
C GLU A 50 1.19 -8.54 -4.09
N LEU A 51 1.45 -7.42 -3.40
CA LEU A 51 1.59 -6.10 -4.02
C LEU A 51 2.95 -5.89 -4.70
N LEU A 52 4.05 -6.42 -4.15
CA LEU A 52 5.38 -6.12 -4.69
C LEU A 52 5.70 -6.95 -5.93
N TYR A 53 5.25 -8.19 -6.02
CA TYR A 53 5.59 -9.11 -7.10
C TYR A 53 4.40 -9.85 -7.71
N GLY A 54 3.19 -9.65 -7.21
CA GLY A 54 2.01 -10.40 -7.57
C GLY A 54 1.00 -9.68 -8.45
N ARG A 55 -0.14 -10.34 -8.65
CA ARG A 55 -1.27 -9.85 -9.46
C ARG A 55 -1.80 -8.51 -8.96
N SER A 56 -1.90 -8.31 -7.64
CA SER A 56 -2.36 -7.05 -7.05
C SER A 56 -1.44 -5.88 -7.42
N GLY A 57 -0.12 -6.11 -7.42
CA GLY A 57 0.86 -5.10 -7.84
C GLY A 57 0.78 -4.71 -9.32
N TYR A 58 0.33 -5.63 -10.18
CA TYR A 58 0.05 -5.32 -11.59
C TYR A 58 -1.28 -4.56 -11.72
N LEU A 59 -2.34 -5.01 -11.04
CA LEU A 59 -3.65 -4.34 -11.03
C LEU A 59 -3.56 -2.90 -10.52
N TRP A 60 -2.76 -2.66 -9.48
CA TRP A 60 -2.48 -1.30 -9.01
C TRP A 60 -1.91 -0.42 -10.13
N GLY A 61 -1.01 -0.96 -10.97
CA GLY A 61 -0.50 -0.27 -12.15
C GLY A 61 -1.57 0.01 -13.20
N CYS A 62 -2.53 -0.91 -13.41
CA CYS A 62 -3.68 -0.67 -14.29
C CYS A 62 -4.58 0.47 -13.77
N LEU A 63 -4.88 0.43 -12.48
CA LEU A 63 -5.66 1.46 -11.80
C LEU A 63 -5.00 2.83 -11.88
N PHE A 64 -3.69 2.90 -11.64
CA PHE A 64 -2.92 4.12 -11.75
C PHE A 64 -3.02 4.73 -13.16
N ILE A 65 -2.92 3.91 -14.21
CA ILE A 65 -3.11 4.37 -15.60
C ILE A 65 -4.53 4.91 -15.80
N ASN A 66 -5.56 4.15 -15.42
CA ASN A 66 -6.95 4.56 -15.63
C ASN A 66 -7.31 5.82 -14.84
N LYS A 67 -6.78 5.99 -13.63
CA LYS A 67 -6.99 7.19 -12.82
C LYS A 67 -6.43 8.44 -13.49
N ASN A 68 -5.26 8.34 -14.13
CA ASN A 68 -4.54 9.50 -14.67
C ASN A 68 -4.80 9.78 -16.16
N LEU A 69 -5.10 8.74 -16.95
CA LEU A 69 -5.29 8.87 -18.40
C LEU A 69 -6.76 8.74 -18.83
N GLY A 70 -7.65 8.39 -17.90
CA GLY A 70 -9.08 8.22 -18.15
C GLY A 70 -9.52 6.77 -18.01
N GLN A 71 -10.78 6.61 -17.61
CA GLN A 71 -11.39 5.31 -17.40
C GLN A 71 -11.30 4.43 -18.66
N ASN A 72 -11.09 3.13 -18.45
CA ASN A 72 -10.92 2.14 -19.51
C ASN A 72 -9.71 2.31 -20.46
N THR A 73 -8.71 3.13 -20.12
CA THR A 73 -7.42 3.16 -20.86
C THR A 73 -6.75 1.77 -20.90
N ILE A 74 -6.79 1.10 -19.75
CA ILE A 74 -6.66 -0.34 -19.60
C ILE A 74 -8.08 -0.91 -19.43
N SER A 75 -8.41 -1.91 -20.24
CA SER A 75 -9.75 -2.51 -20.29
C SER A 75 -10.19 -3.07 -18.93
N SER A 76 -11.41 -2.72 -18.51
CA SER A 76 -12.07 -3.30 -17.34
C SER A 76 -12.19 -4.82 -17.42
N THR A 77 -12.47 -5.38 -18.60
CA THR A 77 -12.54 -6.84 -18.82
C THR A 77 -11.21 -7.52 -18.52
N HIS A 78 -10.09 -6.91 -18.93
CA HIS A 78 -8.75 -7.41 -18.61
C HIS A 78 -8.46 -7.37 -17.11
N MET A 79 -8.79 -6.26 -16.46
CA MET A 79 -8.64 -6.12 -15.01
C MET A 79 -9.52 -7.11 -14.24
N ARG A 80 -10.75 -7.34 -14.69
CA ARG A 80 -11.69 -8.32 -14.12
C ARG A 80 -11.14 -9.74 -14.20
N THR A 81 -10.57 -10.15 -15.33
CA THR A 81 -9.97 -11.49 -15.48
C THR A 81 -8.85 -11.75 -14.45
N ILE A 82 -8.07 -10.72 -14.12
CA ILE A 82 -7.00 -10.84 -13.11
C ILE A 82 -7.59 -10.84 -11.70
N THR A 83 -8.62 -10.03 -11.47
CA THR A 83 -9.37 -9.99 -10.20
C THR A 83 -9.99 -11.36 -9.89
N ASP A 84 -10.60 -12.01 -10.88
CA ASP A 84 -11.15 -13.36 -10.76
C ASP A 84 -10.11 -14.37 -10.26
N GLU A 85 -8.89 -14.30 -10.80
CA GLU A 85 -7.81 -15.19 -10.40
C GLU A 85 -7.32 -14.90 -8.97
N ILE A 86 -7.31 -13.64 -8.54
CA ILE A 86 -6.99 -13.26 -7.14
C ILE A 86 -8.07 -13.78 -6.18
N ILE A 87 -9.36 -13.58 -6.50
CA ILE A 87 -10.47 -14.06 -5.67
C ILE A 87 -10.44 -15.59 -5.58
N LYS A 88 -10.29 -16.26 -6.72
CA LYS A 88 -10.19 -17.72 -6.79
C LYS A 88 -9.00 -18.27 -6.00
N SER A 89 -7.84 -17.64 -6.10
CA SER A 89 -6.64 -17.99 -5.32
C SER A 89 -6.90 -17.83 -3.82
N GLY A 90 -7.50 -16.72 -3.42
CA GLY A 90 -7.85 -16.40 -2.03
C GLY A 90 -8.82 -17.40 -1.41
N ARG A 91 -9.93 -17.67 -2.10
CA ARG A 91 -10.94 -18.65 -1.68
C ARG A 91 -10.38 -20.07 -1.60
N LYS A 92 -9.43 -20.44 -2.47
CA LYS A 92 -8.81 -21.77 -2.43
C LYS A 92 -7.98 -22.00 -1.16
N LEU A 93 -7.39 -20.95 -0.60
CA LEU A 93 -6.54 -21.03 0.59
C LEU A 93 -7.25 -20.56 1.87
N CYS A 94 -8.55 -20.22 1.78
CA CYS A 94 -9.35 -19.71 2.88
C CYS A 94 -9.24 -20.59 4.14
N THR A 95 -9.51 -19.99 5.29
CA THR A 95 -9.68 -20.73 6.53
C THR A 95 -11.15 -20.65 6.97
N LYS A 96 -11.49 -21.36 8.05
CA LYS A 96 -12.85 -21.28 8.62
C LYS A 96 -13.23 -19.85 9.04
N GLU A 97 -12.24 -19.01 9.36
CA GLU A 97 -12.44 -17.67 9.90
C GLU A 97 -12.05 -16.55 8.91
N CYS A 98 -11.18 -16.83 7.95
CA CYS A 98 -10.67 -15.85 6.99
C CYS A 98 -11.09 -16.24 5.56
N PRO A 99 -12.03 -15.50 4.93
CA PRO A 99 -12.58 -15.85 3.62
C PRO A 99 -11.56 -15.85 2.49
N LEU A 100 -10.60 -14.91 2.50
CA LEU A 100 -9.52 -14.82 1.52
C LEU A 100 -8.16 -14.94 2.22
N MET A 101 -7.37 -15.93 1.81
CA MET A 101 -6.03 -16.13 2.34
C MET A 101 -5.02 -16.32 1.20
N TYR A 102 -3.80 -15.83 1.40
CA TYR A 102 -2.78 -15.83 0.37
C TYR A 102 -1.43 -16.23 0.95
N GLU A 103 -0.52 -16.66 0.07
CA GLU A 103 0.82 -17.08 0.45
C GLU A 103 1.87 -16.46 -0.47
N TRP A 104 2.99 -16.03 0.12
CA TRP A 104 4.20 -15.65 -0.60
C TRP A 104 5.41 -16.29 0.08
N HIS A 105 6.24 -17.00 -0.68
CA HIS A 105 7.41 -17.73 -0.15
C HIS A 105 7.08 -18.64 1.05
N GLY A 106 5.98 -19.41 0.98
CA GLY A 106 5.61 -20.34 2.04
C GLY A 106 5.01 -19.70 3.29
N LYS A 107 4.71 -18.39 3.26
CA LYS A 107 4.19 -17.65 4.41
C LYS A 107 2.93 -16.87 4.06
N ARG A 108 1.96 -16.93 4.98
CA ARG A 108 0.68 -16.22 4.92
C ARG A 108 0.82 -14.84 5.57
N TYR A 109 1.35 -13.89 4.82
CA TYR A 109 1.62 -12.54 5.31
C TYR A 109 0.33 -11.72 5.48
N TRP A 110 0.35 -10.79 6.43
CA TRP A 110 -0.76 -9.87 6.68
C TRP A 110 -0.53 -8.47 6.11
N GLY A 111 0.72 -7.99 6.13
CA GLY A 111 1.05 -6.59 5.83
C GLY A 111 0.86 -6.16 4.37
N ALA A 112 1.01 -4.85 4.12
CA ALA A 112 0.69 -4.23 2.83
C ALA A 112 1.59 -4.68 1.66
N ALA A 113 2.85 -5.01 1.93
CA ALA A 113 3.79 -5.35 0.87
C ALA A 113 3.52 -6.74 0.28
N HIS A 114 3.37 -7.75 1.14
CA HIS A 114 3.39 -9.16 0.76
C HIS A 114 2.15 -9.94 1.18
N GLY A 115 1.16 -9.29 1.79
CA GLY A 115 0.09 -9.96 2.53
C GLY A 115 -1.31 -9.48 2.22
N LEU A 116 -2.24 -9.95 3.05
CA LEU A 116 -3.69 -9.72 2.94
C LEU A 116 -4.03 -8.25 2.70
N VAL A 117 -3.49 -7.35 3.52
CA VAL A 117 -3.81 -5.92 3.51
C VAL A 117 -3.47 -5.26 2.18
N GLY A 118 -2.36 -5.65 1.54
CA GLY A 118 -2.01 -5.14 0.22
C GLY A 118 -2.98 -5.56 -0.86
N ILE A 119 -3.44 -6.80 -0.78
CA ILE A 119 -4.37 -7.40 -1.73
C ILE A 119 -5.77 -6.79 -1.55
N MET A 120 -6.28 -6.74 -0.31
CA MET A 120 -7.58 -6.13 0.00
C MET A 120 -7.62 -4.66 -0.41
N ASN A 121 -6.53 -3.92 -0.19
CA ASN A 121 -6.45 -2.52 -0.63
C ASN A 121 -6.69 -2.36 -2.13
N VAL A 122 -6.13 -3.24 -2.98
CA VAL A 122 -6.33 -3.20 -4.43
C VAL A 122 -7.72 -3.71 -4.82
N LEU A 123 -8.19 -4.79 -4.20
CA LEU A 123 -9.51 -5.37 -4.49
C LEU A 123 -10.65 -4.37 -4.23
N MET A 124 -10.54 -3.51 -3.22
CA MET A 124 -11.54 -2.46 -2.97
C MET A 124 -11.66 -1.40 -4.08
N ASP A 125 -10.73 -1.32 -5.04
CA ASP A 125 -10.87 -0.47 -6.24
C ASP A 125 -11.43 -1.24 -7.45
N MET A 126 -11.67 -2.54 -7.32
CA MET A 126 -12.19 -3.39 -8.39
C MET A 126 -13.71 -3.42 -8.39
N ASP A 127 -14.27 -3.68 -9.56
CA ASP A 127 -15.69 -4.01 -9.72
C ASP A 127 -15.90 -5.45 -9.24
N LEU A 128 -16.38 -5.61 -8.01
CA LEU A 128 -16.57 -6.86 -7.30
C LEU A 128 -18.05 -7.21 -7.19
N THR A 129 -18.36 -8.51 -7.22
CA THR A 129 -19.72 -8.98 -6.90
C THR A 129 -20.00 -8.83 -5.41
N GLU A 130 -21.28 -8.91 -5.01
CA GLU A 130 -21.67 -8.79 -3.60
C GLU A 130 -20.98 -9.83 -2.70
N ASP A 131 -20.87 -11.08 -3.15
CA ASP A 131 -20.17 -12.14 -2.42
C ASP A 131 -18.65 -11.90 -2.33
N GLU A 132 -18.04 -11.28 -3.33
CA GLU A 132 -16.63 -10.91 -3.31
C GLU A 132 -16.35 -9.73 -2.38
N LEU A 133 -17.27 -8.76 -2.33
CA LEU A 133 -17.20 -7.65 -1.39
C LEU A 133 -17.29 -8.15 0.06
N GLU A 134 -18.21 -9.08 0.34
CA GLU A 134 -18.33 -9.70 1.66
C GLU A 134 -17.08 -10.50 2.05
N ASP A 135 -16.44 -11.17 1.10
CA ASP A 135 -15.17 -11.87 1.33
C ASP A 135 -14.03 -10.89 1.69
N VAL A 136 -13.93 -9.77 0.98
CA VAL A 136 -12.95 -8.70 1.28
C VAL A 136 -13.23 -8.11 2.66
N LYS A 137 -14.50 -7.79 2.95
CA LYS A 137 -14.95 -7.23 4.23
C LYS A 137 -14.65 -8.18 5.39
N GLY A 138 -15.04 -9.46 5.24
CA GLY A 138 -14.80 -10.52 6.22
C GLY A 138 -13.31 -10.78 6.47
N THR A 139 -12.47 -10.67 5.44
CA THR A 139 -11.01 -10.79 5.57
C THR A 139 -10.44 -9.65 6.41
N LEU A 140 -10.90 -8.41 6.21
CA LEU A 140 -10.46 -7.28 7.04
C LEU A 140 -10.94 -7.39 8.50
N PHE A 141 -12.18 -7.83 8.73
CA PHE A 141 -12.67 -8.09 10.09
C PHE A 141 -11.91 -9.21 10.80
N TYR A 142 -11.57 -10.28 10.07
CA TYR A 142 -10.70 -11.33 10.59
C TYR A 142 -9.39 -10.74 11.13
N MET A 143 -8.78 -9.80 10.41
CA MET A 143 -7.54 -9.15 10.84
C MET A 143 -7.74 -8.25 12.07
N ILE A 144 -8.83 -7.46 12.11
CA ILE A 144 -9.17 -6.60 13.25
C ILE A 144 -9.34 -7.43 14.53
N LYS A 145 -10.10 -8.53 14.44
CA LYS A 145 -10.39 -9.43 15.56
C LYS A 145 -9.12 -10.11 16.12
N ASN A 146 -8.15 -10.40 15.26
CA ASN A 146 -6.98 -11.20 15.58
C ASN A 146 -5.67 -10.39 15.66
N ARG A 147 -5.76 -9.06 15.86
CA ARG A 147 -4.60 -8.21 16.14
C ARG A 147 -4.00 -8.50 17.53
N PHE A 148 -2.78 -8.06 17.77
CA PHE A 148 -2.12 -8.19 19.08
C PHE A 148 -2.84 -7.39 20.17
N PRO A 149 -2.66 -7.75 21.46
CA PRO A 149 -3.19 -6.96 22.58
C PRO A 149 -2.75 -5.49 22.58
N SER A 150 -1.60 -5.17 21.97
CA SER A 150 -1.12 -3.78 21.81
C SER A 150 -1.90 -2.96 20.77
N GLY A 151 -2.79 -3.60 20.01
CA GLY A 151 -3.45 -3.02 18.82
C GLY A 151 -2.64 -3.17 17.52
N ASN A 152 -1.37 -3.56 17.57
CA ASN A 152 -0.57 -3.81 16.37
C ASN A 152 -0.96 -5.13 15.68
N TYR A 153 -0.53 -5.31 14.43
CA TYR A 153 -0.92 -6.46 13.63
C TYR A 153 0.25 -7.44 13.43
N PRO A 154 -0.02 -8.76 13.46
CA PRO A 154 0.96 -9.79 13.10
C PRO A 154 1.59 -9.56 11.73
N SER A 155 2.84 -10.00 11.57
CA SER A 155 3.50 -9.95 10.26
C SER A 155 2.97 -11.01 9.29
N SER A 156 2.58 -12.16 9.84
CA SER A 156 2.02 -13.32 9.15
C SER A 156 1.21 -14.18 10.13
N GLU A 157 0.42 -15.13 9.60
CA GLU A 157 -0.26 -16.17 10.40
C GLU A 157 0.70 -16.82 11.41
N GLY A 158 0.21 -17.02 12.64
CA GLY A 158 0.95 -17.67 13.73
C GLY A 158 2.15 -16.88 14.28
N SER A 159 2.39 -15.65 13.82
CA SER A 159 3.47 -14.81 14.34
C SER A 159 3.09 -14.24 15.70
N GLU A 160 3.83 -14.61 16.74
CA GLU A 160 3.66 -14.08 18.12
C GLU A 160 4.52 -12.83 18.39
N SER A 161 5.30 -12.37 17.39
CA SER A 161 6.28 -11.30 17.55
C SER A 161 5.70 -9.93 17.22
N ASP A 162 5.25 -9.22 18.25
CA ASP A 162 4.74 -7.84 18.15
C ASP A 162 5.85 -6.79 18.14
N ARG A 163 6.55 -6.68 17.00
CA ARG A 163 7.71 -5.77 16.86
C ARG A 163 7.66 -4.83 15.66
N LEU A 164 7.03 -5.22 14.56
CA LEU A 164 7.07 -4.47 13.31
C LEU A 164 5.94 -3.46 13.28
N VAL A 165 6.28 -2.17 13.15
CA VAL A 165 5.33 -1.06 13.00
C VAL A 165 5.69 -0.34 11.70
N HIS A 166 5.57 -1.06 10.59
CA HIS A 166 5.99 -0.64 9.26
C HIS A 166 4.83 -0.68 8.26
N TRP A 167 4.93 0.04 7.14
CA TRP A 167 3.96 -0.14 6.04
C TRP A 167 3.97 -1.59 5.52
N CYS A 168 5.16 -2.16 5.28
CA CYS A 168 5.26 -3.52 4.77
C CYS A 168 4.70 -4.58 5.73
N HIS A 169 4.82 -4.38 7.05
CA HIS A 169 4.35 -5.29 8.10
C HIS A 169 3.97 -4.53 9.38
N GLY A 170 2.71 -4.65 9.81
CA GLY A 170 2.19 -4.07 11.05
C GLY A 170 1.16 -2.98 10.82
N ALA A 171 0.88 -2.23 11.90
CA ALA A 171 -0.18 -1.24 11.97
C ALA A 171 -0.18 -0.19 10.85
N PRO A 172 0.95 0.37 10.36
CA PRO A 172 0.90 1.42 9.36
C PRO A 172 0.22 1.00 8.05
N GLY A 173 0.58 -0.15 7.47
CA GLY A 173 -0.06 -0.63 6.24
C GLY A 173 -1.54 -0.96 6.44
N VAL A 174 -1.86 -1.54 7.60
CA VAL A 174 -3.24 -1.89 7.97
C VAL A 174 -4.09 -0.64 8.17
N ALA A 175 -3.59 0.37 8.88
CA ALA A 175 -4.28 1.62 9.13
C ALA A 175 -4.69 2.33 7.83
N LEU A 176 -3.78 2.41 6.84
CA LEU A 176 -4.08 2.98 5.53
C LEU A 176 -5.21 2.23 4.81
N THR A 177 -5.20 0.90 4.87
CA THR A 177 -6.23 0.07 4.22
C THR A 177 -7.56 0.14 4.95
N LEU A 178 -7.55 0.15 6.29
CA LEU A 178 -8.77 0.30 7.09
C LEU A 178 -9.38 1.69 6.91
N ALA A 179 -8.55 2.73 6.75
CA ALA A 179 -9.04 4.08 6.44
C ALA A 179 -9.75 4.12 5.08
N LYS A 180 -9.23 3.38 4.09
CA LYS A 180 -9.92 3.18 2.81
C LYS A 180 -11.21 2.36 2.97
N ALA A 181 -11.15 1.26 3.70
CA ALA A 181 -12.30 0.38 3.96
C ALA A 181 -13.45 1.14 4.65
N ALA A 182 -13.13 2.01 5.61
CA ALA A 182 -14.11 2.87 6.27
C ALA A 182 -14.88 3.77 5.27
N LYS A 183 -14.22 4.24 4.21
CA LYS A 183 -14.87 5.04 3.15
C LYS A 183 -15.66 4.18 2.17
N VAL A 184 -15.11 3.03 1.77
CA VAL A 184 -15.72 2.14 0.76
C VAL A 184 -16.96 1.43 1.31
N PHE A 185 -16.90 0.96 2.55
CA PHE A 185 -17.98 0.20 3.17
C PHE A 185 -18.88 1.04 4.10
N GLU A 186 -18.53 2.30 4.33
CA GLU A 186 -19.22 3.21 5.26
C GLU A 186 -19.46 2.58 6.65
N ASP A 187 -18.46 1.82 7.12
CA ASP A 187 -18.56 0.99 8.33
C ASP A 187 -17.74 1.58 9.49
N GLU A 188 -18.43 1.85 10.60
CA GLU A 188 -17.86 2.46 11.80
C GLU A 188 -16.80 1.58 12.47
N GLU A 189 -16.86 0.26 12.32
CA GLU A 189 -15.83 -0.63 12.88
C GLU A 189 -14.49 -0.48 12.16
N PHE A 190 -14.52 -0.30 10.82
CA PHE A 190 -13.30 0.02 10.06
C PHE A 190 -12.76 1.40 10.43
N TYR A 191 -13.63 2.38 10.62
CA TYR A 191 -13.24 3.72 11.06
C TYR A 191 -12.49 3.66 12.41
N LYS A 192 -13.09 3.01 13.41
CA LYS A 192 -12.47 2.85 14.74
C LYS A 192 -11.16 2.09 14.67
N ALA A 193 -11.13 0.97 13.95
CA ALA A 193 -9.93 0.15 13.84
C ALA A 193 -8.78 0.87 13.11
N ALA A 194 -9.08 1.74 12.14
CA ALA A 194 -8.10 2.59 11.49
C ALA A 194 -7.50 3.61 12.46
N VAL A 195 -8.34 4.27 13.26
CA VAL A 195 -7.90 5.23 14.29
C VAL A 195 -7.04 4.56 15.36
N GLU A 196 -7.46 3.40 15.86
CA GLU A 196 -6.72 2.61 16.85
C GLU A 196 -5.36 2.15 16.32
N ALA A 197 -5.30 1.70 15.06
CA ALA A 197 -4.03 1.40 14.40
C ALA A 197 -3.15 2.66 14.29
N GLY A 198 -3.74 3.83 14.07
CA GLY A 198 -3.05 5.12 14.12
C GLY A 198 -2.45 5.45 15.49
N GLU A 199 -3.11 5.09 16.59
CA GLU A 199 -2.56 5.26 17.95
C GLU A 199 -1.30 4.40 18.15
N VAL A 200 -1.29 3.16 17.65
CA VAL A 200 -0.07 2.32 17.65
C VAL A 200 1.08 3.00 16.91
N VAL A 201 0.80 3.61 15.75
CA VAL A 201 1.81 4.32 14.97
C VAL A 201 2.29 5.59 15.69
N TRP A 202 1.41 6.27 16.43
CA TRP A 202 1.81 7.41 17.24
C TRP A 202 2.77 7.02 18.36
N GLU A 203 2.48 5.93 19.08
CA GLU A 203 3.28 5.48 20.21
C GLU A 203 4.61 4.82 19.80
N ARG A 204 4.61 4.08 18.67
CA ARG A 204 5.71 3.16 18.31
C ARG A 204 6.28 3.39 16.91
N GLY A 205 5.70 4.30 16.12
CA GLY A 205 6.01 4.48 14.71
C GLY A 205 7.17 5.44 14.40
N LEU A 206 7.80 6.04 15.41
CA LEU A 206 9.01 6.85 15.23
C LEU A 206 10.26 5.94 15.12
N LEU A 207 10.38 5.29 13.97
CA LEU A 207 11.37 4.25 13.72
C LEU A 207 12.80 4.79 13.60
N LYS A 208 13.79 3.93 13.83
CA LYS A 208 15.21 4.25 13.55
C LYS A 208 15.58 4.08 12.06
N ARG A 209 14.68 4.43 11.15
CA ARG A 209 14.84 4.30 9.70
C ARG A 209 14.12 5.44 8.97
N VAL A 210 14.70 5.94 7.88
CA VAL A 210 14.18 7.14 7.20
C VAL A 210 13.03 6.86 6.21
N GLY A 211 13.09 5.75 5.46
CA GLY A 211 12.30 5.55 4.24
C GLY A 211 10.79 5.36 4.37
N ILE A 212 10.17 5.02 3.24
CA ILE A 212 8.71 4.85 3.08
C ILE A 212 8.25 3.42 3.47
N CYS A 213 8.99 2.39 3.09
CA CYS A 213 8.57 1.00 3.29
C CYS A 213 8.45 0.61 4.78
N HIS A 214 9.40 1.09 5.58
CA HIS A 214 9.56 0.74 7.00
C HIS A 214 10.38 1.81 7.74
N GLY A 215 10.04 3.08 7.51
CA GLY A 215 10.67 4.23 8.17
C GLY A 215 9.65 5.28 8.59
N ILE A 216 10.15 6.35 9.20
CA ILE A 216 9.33 7.44 9.70
C ILE A 216 8.53 8.08 8.55
N SER A 217 9.13 8.21 7.36
CA SER A 217 8.48 8.85 6.23
C SER A 217 7.19 8.13 5.83
N GLY A 218 7.23 6.79 5.78
CA GLY A 218 6.05 5.99 5.48
C GLY A 218 5.00 6.01 6.58
N ASN A 219 5.44 5.98 7.84
CA ASN A 219 4.53 6.00 8.98
C ASN A 219 3.78 7.34 9.12
N ALA A 220 4.37 8.46 8.67
CA ALA A 220 3.70 9.75 8.67
C ALA A 220 2.43 9.77 7.79
N TYR A 221 2.39 8.99 6.70
CA TYR A 221 1.22 8.89 5.82
C TYR A 221 -0.01 8.31 6.52
N VAL A 222 0.18 7.52 7.58
CA VAL A 222 -0.95 7.02 8.39
C VAL A 222 -1.75 8.18 8.95
N PHE A 223 -1.07 9.20 9.48
CA PHE A 223 -1.74 10.36 10.04
C PHE A 223 -2.33 11.27 8.95
N LEU A 224 -1.69 11.36 7.77
CA LEU A 224 -2.28 12.06 6.63
C LEU A 224 -3.58 11.37 6.17
N SER A 225 -3.58 10.04 6.09
CA SER A 225 -4.76 9.25 5.70
C SER A 225 -5.88 9.38 6.74
N LEU A 226 -5.55 9.31 8.04
CA LEU A 226 -6.53 9.55 9.10
C LEU A 226 -7.04 10.98 9.13
N TYR A 227 -6.22 11.99 8.82
CA TYR A 227 -6.69 13.36 8.68
C TYR A 227 -7.70 13.48 7.54
N ARG A 228 -7.43 12.87 6.38
CA ARG A 228 -8.36 12.82 5.24
C ARG A 228 -9.63 12.00 5.50
N LEU A 229 -9.59 11.06 6.45
CA LEU A 229 -10.75 10.26 6.83
C LEU A 229 -11.63 11.01 7.83
N THR A 230 -11.02 11.58 8.86
CA THR A 230 -11.71 12.07 10.05
C THR A 230 -11.97 13.58 10.04
N GLY A 231 -11.18 14.35 9.30
CA GLY A 231 -11.13 15.82 9.39
C GLY A 231 -10.53 16.35 10.70
N ASP A 232 -10.07 15.49 11.62
CA ASP A 232 -9.52 15.89 12.91
C ASP A 232 -8.07 16.39 12.76
N ALA A 233 -7.87 17.67 13.06
CA ALA A 233 -6.58 18.35 13.02
C ALA A 233 -5.51 17.70 13.91
N LYS A 234 -5.89 16.89 14.91
CA LYS A 234 -4.97 16.05 15.71
C LYS A 234 -4.08 15.19 14.80
N PHE A 235 -4.65 14.57 13.77
CA PHE A 235 -3.86 13.72 12.88
C PHE A 235 -2.93 14.53 11.99
N LEU A 236 -3.37 15.68 11.49
CA LEU A 236 -2.48 16.60 10.77
C LEU A 236 -1.30 17.05 11.64
N TYR A 237 -1.54 17.35 12.92
CA TYR A 237 -0.48 17.66 13.87
C TYR A 237 0.52 16.50 14.03
N ARG A 238 0.05 15.25 14.10
CA ARG A 238 0.93 14.07 14.20
C ARG A 238 1.77 13.85 12.93
N ALA A 239 1.18 14.02 11.75
CA ALA A 239 1.92 14.00 10.48
C ALA A 239 3.02 15.07 10.48
N LYS A 240 2.68 16.30 10.89
CA LYS A 240 3.64 17.40 11.04
C LYS A 240 4.74 17.06 12.03
N ALA A 241 4.43 16.48 13.20
CA ALA A 241 5.43 16.11 14.19
C ALA A 241 6.47 15.10 13.64
N PHE A 242 6.02 14.10 12.89
CA PHE A 242 6.90 13.13 12.22
C PHE A 242 7.77 13.80 11.14
N ALA A 243 7.18 14.67 10.31
CA ALA A 243 7.91 15.43 9.29
C ALA A 243 8.93 16.40 9.91
N THR A 244 8.58 17.09 10.99
CA THR A 244 9.49 17.97 11.74
C THR A 244 10.64 17.19 12.35
N PHE A 245 10.38 16.03 12.96
CA PHE A 245 11.45 15.17 13.46
C PHE A 245 12.43 14.77 12.36
N LEU A 246 11.92 14.38 11.18
CA LEU A 246 12.77 14.08 10.02
C LEU A 246 13.57 15.31 9.59
N HIS A 247 12.95 16.47 9.45
CA HIS A 247 13.61 17.69 9.02
C HIS A 247 14.75 18.10 9.97
N GLU A 248 14.51 18.05 11.29
CA GLU A 248 15.47 18.53 12.29
C GLU A 248 16.55 17.50 12.66
N LYS A 249 16.21 16.21 12.66
CA LYS A 249 17.06 15.17 13.26
C LYS A 249 17.63 14.18 12.27
N SER A 250 17.00 13.95 11.11
CA SER A 250 17.40 12.86 10.21
C SER A 250 18.86 12.98 9.77
N ALA A 251 19.31 14.16 9.31
CA ALA A 251 20.67 14.36 8.83
C ALA A 251 21.73 13.98 9.88
N MET A 252 21.55 14.46 11.12
CA MET A 252 22.43 14.15 12.25
C MET A 252 22.38 12.66 12.62
N LEU A 253 21.18 12.06 12.70
CA LEU A 253 21.03 10.67 13.10
C LEU A 253 21.56 9.70 12.03
N LEU A 254 21.43 10.05 10.76
CA LEU A 254 21.99 9.31 9.63
C LEU A 254 23.52 9.36 9.66
N SER A 255 24.13 10.54 9.85
CA SER A 255 25.59 10.68 9.89
C SER A 255 26.23 9.96 11.08
N GLN A 256 25.49 9.82 12.19
CA GLN A 256 25.93 9.09 13.38
C GLN A 256 25.64 7.57 13.32
N GLY A 257 24.95 7.09 12.29
CA GLY A 257 24.51 5.68 12.20
C GLY A 257 23.41 5.29 13.20
N ALA A 258 22.80 6.26 13.89
CA ALA A 258 21.70 6.04 14.83
C ALA A 258 20.35 5.83 14.13
N MET A 259 20.23 6.27 12.87
CA MET A 259 19.11 6.03 11.97
C MET A 259 19.63 5.35 10.69
N HIS A 260 18.94 4.31 10.22
CA HIS A 260 19.28 3.64 8.97
C HIS A 260 18.77 4.43 7.77
N GLY A 261 19.66 4.73 6.81
CA GLY A 261 19.35 5.48 5.59
C GLY A 261 18.71 4.67 4.46
N GLY A 262 18.56 3.35 4.64
CA GLY A 262 18.14 2.42 3.59
C GLY A 262 19.33 1.80 2.87
N ASP A 263 19.18 0.56 2.40
CA ASP A 263 20.25 -0.14 1.66
C ASP A 263 20.53 0.59 0.33
N ASN A 264 19.48 1.14 -0.28
CA ASN A 264 19.55 2.08 -1.40
C ASN A 264 19.20 3.49 -0.88
N PRO A 265 20.18 4.30 -0.43
CA PRO A 265 19.94 5.48 0.40
C PRO A 265 19.21 6.63 -0.32
N PHE A 266 19.17 6.62 -1.65
CA PHE A 266 18.47 7.62 -2.46
C PHE A 266 17.17 7.09 -3.08
N SER A 267 16.82 5.83 -2.83
CA SER A 267 15.60 5.22 -3.40
C SER A 267 14.32 5.81 -2.80
N LEU A 268 13.21 5.67 -3.53
CA LEU A 268 11.89 6.09 -3.07
C LEU A 268 11.42 5.30 -1.83
N PHE A 269 11.60 3.98 -1.81
CA PHE A 269 11.01 3.14 -0.78
C PHE A 269 11.89 2.95 0.47
N GLU A 270 13.20 3.06 0.37
CA GLU A 270 14.11 2.82 1.51
C GLU A 270 14.80 4.10 1.99
N GLY A 271 15.05 5.01 1.06
CA GLY A 271 15.98 6.13 1.24
C GLY A 271 15.34 7.49 1.42
N VAL A 272 16.19 8.52 1.31
CA VAL A 272 15.81 9.93 1.43
C VAL A 272 14.93 10.41 0.27
N GLY A 273 14.87 9.68 -0.85
CA GLY A 273 13.93 9.96 -1.93
C GLY A 273 12.48 9.88 -1.45
N GLY A 274 12.16 8.90 -0.61
CA GLY A 274 10.86 8.79 0.05
C GLY A 274 10.59 9.88 1.09
N MET A 275 11.62 10.33 1.80
CA MET A 275 11.52 11.47 2.72
C MET A 275 11.20 12.77 1.98
N ALA A 276 11.87 13.02 0.86
CA ALA A 276 11.58 14.17 0.00
C ALA A 276 10.14 14.09 -0.56
N TYR A 277 9.68 12.90 -0.96
CA TYR A 277 8.30 12.68 -1.40
C TYR A 277 7.29 13.06 -0.31
N LEU A 278 7.48 12.58 0.92
CA LEU A 278 6.64 13.01 2.06
C LEU A 278 6.63 14.53 2.24
N PHE A 279 7.78 15.20 2.19
CA PHE A 279 7.83 16.65 2.38
C PHE A 279 7.07 17.43 1.31
N MET A 280 7.07 16.95 0.06
CA MET A 280 6.26 17.55 -1.00
C MET A 280 4.76 17.34 -0.73
N ASP A 281 4.36 16.13 -0.34
CA ASP A 281 2.96 15.80 -0.03
C ASP A 281 2.43 16.56 1.21
N MET A 282 3.29 16.90 2.16
CA MET A 282 2.93 17.70 3.34
C MET A 282 2.51 19.14 2.98
N VAL A 283 2.78 19.63 1.77
CA VAL A 283 2.34 20.96 1.30
C VAL A 283 0.83 21.00 1.09
N GLU A 284 0.24 19.90 0.59
CA GLU A 284 -1.21 19.76 0.39
C GLU A 284 -1.72 18.49 1.10
N PRO A 285 -1.89 18.50 2.45
CA PRO A 285 -2.15 17.29 3.23
C PRO A 285 -3.43 16.51 2.86
N LEU A 286 -4.42 17.21 2.29
CA LEU A 286 -5.67 16.59 1.82
C LEU A 286 -5.49 15.83 0.50
N GLU A 287 -4.50 16.21 -0.31
CA GLU A 287 -4.15 15.56 -1.57
C GLU A 287 -3.03 14.52 -1.42
N ALA A 288 -2.29 14.54 -0.31
CA ALA A 288 -1.24 13.57 -0.03
C ALA A 288 -1.73 12.11 -0.19
N ARG A 289 -0.92 11.23 -0.76
CA ARG A 289 -1.23 9.79 -0.90
C ARG A 289 0.05 8.98 -0.71
N PHE A 290 -0.01 7.91 0.09
CA PHE A 290 1.13 7.00 0.21
C PHE A 290 1.54 6.51 -1.19
N PRO A 291 2.79 6.76 -1.63
CA PRO A 291 3.19 6.52 -3.01
C PRO A 291 3.07 5.05 -3.36
N ALA A 292 2.48 4.76 -4.52
CA ALA A 292 2.29 3.40 -5.03
C ALA A 292 1.45 2.47 -4.11
N TYR A 293 0.56 3.05 -3.29
CA TYR A 293 -0.34 2.29 -2.44
C TYR A 293 -1.74 2.90 -2.36
N GLU A 294 -1.85 4.15 -1.92
CA GLU A 294 -3.10 4.91 -1.98
C GLU A 294 -3.25 5.50 -3.38
N LEU A 295 -4.44 5.41 -3.97
CA LEU A 295 -4.74 5.97 -5.29
C LEU A 295 -5.38 7.34 -5.16
#